data_AF-A0AAE0M5B9-F1
#
_entry.id   AF-A0AAE0M5B9-F1
#
_cell.length_a   1.000
_cell.length_b   1.000
_cell.length_c   1.000
_cell.angle_alpha   90.00
_cell.angle_beta   90.00
_cell.angle_gamma   90.00
#
_symmetry.space_group_name_H-M   'P 1'
#
loop_
_entity.id
_entity.type
_entity.pdbx_description
1 polymer ?
#
loop_
_entity_poly.entity_id
_entity_poly.type
_entity_poly.pdbx_seq_one_letter_code
_entity_poly.pdbx_strand_id
1 'polypeptide(L)'
;MEIEADSIISPVSYETYPVDRSQSSRREIQDHLDRGLLTQDQVYSRLTESLIGTLLNGRASGAAELSSIRAVFRHLQEPTGTCVSKEKFSRFLADAFPPLSDTNLSKGVAALLDVLSWHAAFPFPPASPETPTLDEDGFIRAVVLLSVDPRSVRHSADPSFGARHSTGSGYWGPHFGWMIPKRGKDAHDFRRRLFRSLSEPLPGTVAQGEGIPVTKIPVPRFTFYQPRETTSPGPSEEDREDDGEDVMDDLGQQVLVVVEEDERSVDVLDVLAECPAEEDRLTADPLRESYDIALEHLPRQPHDISMLGVPVPKLVQFFTVLDVVGRFPASKTLVDSLAAREAPGSETDDAFIDWHSFDTLLVDVSKDVAHCLSSISSLFRGFEGTS
;
A
#
# COMPACT_ATOMS: atom_id res chain seq x y z
N MET A 1 -12.45 -11.82 -5.79
CA MET A 1 -12.25 -12.67 -6.99
C MET A 1 -11.29 -13.74 -6.56
N GLU A 2 -11.87 -14.75 -5.94
CA GLU A 2 -11.19 -15.96 -5.52
C GLU A 2 -10.40 -16.51 -6.72
N ILE A 3 -9.16 -16.90 -6.49
CA ILE A 3 -8.36 -17.64 -7.48
C ILE A 3 -9.14 -18.94 -7.73
N GLU A 4 -9.66 -19.11 -8.96
CA GLU A 4 -10.42 -20.30 -9.32
C GLU A 4 -9.56 -21.56 -9.15
N ALA A 5 -10.19 -22.67 -8.76
CA ALA A 5 -9.49 -23.90 -8.39
C ALA A 5 -8.60 -24.49 -9.51
N ASP A 6 -8.78 -24.05 -10.76
CA ASP A 6 -8.02 -24.43 -11.96
C ASP A 6 -6.99 -23.39 -12.41
N SER A 7 -6.72 -22.36 -11.60
CA SER A 7 -5.73 -21.32 -11.90
C SER A 7 -4.30 -21.86 -11.91
N ILE A 8 -3.53 -21.53 -12.95
CA ILE A 8 -2.10 -21.83 -13.02
C ILE A 8 -1.30 -20.63 -12.52
N ILE A 9 -0.53 -20.81 -11.43
CA ILE A 9 0.46 -19.82 -10.99
C ILE A 9 1.74 -20.04 -11.80
N SER A 10 2.10 -19.06 -12.64
CA SER A 10 3.31 -19.12 -13.46
C SER A 10 4.38 -18.16 -12.94
N PRO A 11 5.59 -18.65 -12.62
CA PRO A 11 6.73 -17.79 -12.26
C PRO A 11 7.46 -17.24 -13.50
N VAL A 12 6.99 -17.58 -14.72
CA VAL A 12 7.66 -17.19 -15.96
C VAL A 12 7.55 -15.67 -16.11
N SER A 13 8.70 -15.00 -16.13
CA SER A 13 8.77 -13.54 -16.21
C SER A 13 8.50 -13.01 -17.62
N TYR A 14 8.19 -11.71 -17.70
CA TYR A 14 8.16 -10.94 -18.96
C TYR A 14 9.46 -11.04 -19.78
N GLU A 15 10.60 -11.34 -19.16
CA GLU A 15 11.88 -11.48 -19.87
C GLU A 15 11.88 -12.73 -20.77
N THR A 16 11.13 -13.76 -20.37
CA THR A 16 10.95 -14.98 -21.18
C THR A 16 10.03 -14.72 -22.37
N TYR A 17 8.97 -13.94 -22.16
CA TYR A 17 7.97 -13.60 -23.19
C TYR A 17 7.63 -12.11 -23.12
N PRO A 18 8.41 -11.25 -23.80
CA PRO A 18 8.15 -9.81 -23.78
C PRO A 18 6.83 -9.52 -24.46
N VAL A 19 6.02 -8.65 -23.84
CA VAL A 19 4.81 -8.14 -24.48
C VAL A 19 5.21 -7.10 -25.51
N ASP A 20 4.60 -7.14 -26.70
CA ASP A 20 4.93 -6.29 -27.87
C ASP A 20 5.05 -4.80 -27.54
N ARG A 21 4.29 -4.34 -26.54
CA ARG A 21 4.23 -2.95 -26.10
C ARG A 21 5.38 -2.49 -25.19
N SER A 22 6.18 -3.42 -24.66
CA SER A 22 7.27 -3.14 -23.72
C SER A 22 8.27 -2.11 -24.26
N GLN A 23 8.68 -2.21 -25.52
CA GLN A 23 9.63 -1.28 -26.11
C GLN A 23 9.06 0.13 -26.27
N SER A 24 7.81 0.26 -26.71
CA SER A 24 7.15 1.57 -26.81
C SER A 24 6.99 2.22 -25.44
N SER A 25 6.56 1.46 -24.42
CA SER A 25 6.41 1.98 -23.06
C SER A 25 7.73 2.43 -22.45
N ARG A 26 8.83 1.70 -22.67
CA ARG A 26 10.17 2.13 -22.21
C ARG A 26 10.63 3.41 -22.90
N ARG A 27 10.37 3.59 -24.20
CA ARG A 27 10.71 4.83 -24.92
C ARG A 27 9.92 6.03 -24.40
N GLU A 28 8.64 5.82 -24.12
CA GLU A 28 7.77 6.85 -23.55
C GLU A 28 8.22 7.26 -22.14
N ILE A 29 8.56 6.30 -21.29
CA ILE A 29 9.08 6.59 -19.94
C ILE A 29 10.46 7.27 -20.01
N GLN A 30 11.29 6.91 -20.98
CA GLN A 30 12.54 7.63 -21.22
C GLN A 30 12.30 9.09 -21.61
N ASP A 31 11.33 9.37 -22.49
CA ASP A 31 10.92 10.75 -22.80
C ASP A 31 10.44 11.50 -21.54
N HIS A 32 9.64 10.85 -20.69
CA HIS A 32 9.22 11.42 -19.41
C HIS A 32 10.39 11.74 -18.47
N LEU A 33 11.43 10.87 -18.42
CA LEU A 33 12.66 11.12 -17.67
C LEU A 33 13.42 12.32 -18.24
N ASP A 34 13.62 12.35 -19.55
CA ASP A 34 14.38 13.39 -20.25
C ASP A 34 13.73 14.77 -20.09
N ARG A 35 12.40 14.80 -19.95
CA ARG A 35 11.60 16.01 -19.69
C ARG A 35 11.48 16.38 -18.21
N GLY A 36 12.04 15.58 -17.31
CA GLY A 36 12.00 15.82 -15.85
C GLY A 36 10.64 15.58 -15.21
N LEU A 37 9.75 14.81 -15.84
CA LEU A 37 8.41 14.53 -15.32
C LEU A 37 8.38 13.46 -14.23
N LEU A 38 9.45 12.68 -14.09
CA LEU A 38 9.56 11.59 -13.11
C LEU A 38 10.49 11.94 -11.94
N THR A 39 10.57 13.22 -11.55
CA THR A 39 11.29 13.63 -10.33
C THR A 39 10.42 13.34 -9.09
N GLN A 40 11.05 13.27 -7.91
CA GLN A 40 10.36 13.05 -6.64
C GLN A 40 9.19 14.03 -6.42
N ASP A 41 9.43 15.32 -6.63
CA ASP A 41 8.42 16.37 -6.44
C ASP A 41 7.23 16.20 -7.40
N GLN A 42 7.50 15.86 -8.66
CA GLN A 42 6.47 15.65 -9.67
C GLN A 42 5.60 14.41 -9.35
N VAL A 43 6.23 13.33 -8.87
CA VAL A 43 5.53 12.14 -8.41
C VAL A 43 4.65 12.46 -7.20
N TYR A 44 5.16 13.21 -6.21
CA TYR A 44 4.35 13.65 -5.07
C TYR A 44 3.18 14.54 -5.47
N SER A 45 3.38 15.51 -6.36
CA SER A 45 2.31 16.40 -6.83
C SER A 45 1.18 15.59 -7.46
N ARG A 46 1.50 14.74 -8.45
CA ARG A 46 0.52 13.90 -9.14
C ARG A 46 -0.21 12.95 -8.19
N LEU A 47 0.52 12.29 -7.29
CA LEU A 47 -0.10 11.41 -6.31
C LEU A 47 -1.07 12.18 -5.39
N THR A 48 -0.67 13.35 -4.91
CA THR A 48 -1.51 14.20 -4.05
C THR A 48 -2.76 14.66 -4.79
N GLU A 49 -2.62 15.10 -6.03
CA GLU A 49 -3.73 15.50 -6.90
C GLU A 49 -4.69 14.34 -7.18
N SER A 50 -4.18 13.14 -7.47
CA SER A 50 -4.98 11.93 -7.68
C SER A 50 -5.79 11.53 -6.42
N LEU A 51 -5.15 11.62 -5.24
CA LEU A 51 -5.80 11.35 -3.96
C LEU A 51 -6.88 12.39 -3.63
N ILE A 52 -6.60 13.68 -3.86
CA ILE A 52 -7.59 14.77 -3.73
C ILE A 52 -8.75 14.55 -4.72
N GLY A 53 -8.45 14.23 -5.97
CA GLY A 53 -9.46 13.92 -6.99
C GLY A 53 -10.38 12.77 -6.55
N THR A 54 -9.83 11.74 -5.89
CA THR A 54 -10.61 10.63 -5.33
C THR A 54 -11.55 11.10 -4.21
N LEU A 55 -11.10 11.98 -3.31
CA LEU A 55 -11.97 12.59 -2.29
C LEU A 55 -13.10 13.41 -2.91
N LEU A 56 -12.78 14.24 -3.90
CA LEU A 56 -13.73 15.18 -4.52
C LEU A 56 -14.77 14.47 -5.39
N ASN A 57 -14.37 13.42 -6.12
CA ASN A 57 -15.26 12.68 -7.02
C ASN A 57 -16.20 11.71 -6.27
N GLY A 58 -15.91 11.38 -5.01
CA GLY A 58 -16.62 10.36 -4.26
C GLY A 58 -17.97 10.80 -3.66
N ARG A 59 -18.14 12.07 -3.25
CA ARG A 59 -19.33 12.59 -2.54
C ARG A 59 -19.47 14.11 -2.65
N ALA A 60 -20.70 14.64 -2.52
CA ALA A 60 -20.96 16.09 -2.37
C ALA A 60 -20.21 16.74 -1.19
N SER A 61 -19.73 15.94 -0.23
CA SER A 61 -18.97 16.36 0.95
C SER A 61 -17.44 16.43 0.75
N GLY A 62 -16.90 16.01 -0.40
CA GLY A 62 -15.44 15.88 -0.58
C GLY A 62 -14.67 17.19 -0.40
N ALA A 63 -15.24 18.32 -0.83
CA ALA A 63 -14.63 19.64 -0.62
C ALA A 63 -14.65 20.09 0.85
N ALA A 64 -15.68 19.70 1.60
CA ALA A 64 -15.77 19.94 3.04
C ALA A 64 -14.75 19.10 3.78
N GLU A 65 -14.63 17.80 3.46
CA GLU A 65 -13.62 16.91 4.04
C GLU A 65 -12.19 17.44 3.82
N LEU A 66 -11.86 17.87 2.59
CA LEU A 66 -10.55 18.47 2.30
C LEU A 66 -10.32 19.75 3.12
N SER A 67 -11.35 20.59 3.27
CA SER A 67 -11.26 21.82 4.08
C SER A 67 -11.04 21.51 5.56
N SER A 68 -11.70 20.48 6.10
CA SER A 68 -11.49 20.00 7.47
C SER A 68 -10.06 19.50 7.67
N ILE A 69 -9.52 18.69 6.74
CA ILE A 69 -8.15 18.18 6.82
C ILE A 69 -7.15 19.35 6.90
N ARG A 70 -7.33 20.36 6.05
CA ARG A 70 -6.51 21.58 6.07
C ARG A 70 -6.66 22.38 7.36
N ALA A 71 -7.88 22.49 7.89
CA ALA A 71 -8.13 23.18 9.15
C ALA A 71 -7.43 22.48 10.33
N VAL A 72 -7.49 21.15 10.39
CA VAL A 72 -6.79 20.37 11.40
C VAL A 72 -5.29 20.48 11.25
N PHE A 73 -4.76 20.41 10.03
CA PHE A 73 -3.34 20.65 9.78
C PHE A 73 -2.88 21.98 10.39
N ARG A 74 -3.59 23.09 10.10
CA ARG A 74 -3.29 24.41 10.68
C ARG A 74 -3.37 24.44 12.20
N HIS A 75 -4.32 23.71 12.79
CA HIS A 75 -4.42 23.59 14.24
C HIS A 75 -3.18 22.88 14.83
N LEU A 76 -2.71 21.83 14.16
CA LEU A 76 -1.59 20.99 14.56
C LEU A 76 -0.20 21.57 14.25
N GLN A 77 -0.11 22.61 13.41
CA GLN A 77 1.15 23.20 12.97
C GLN A 77 2.03 23.72 14.13
N GLU A 78 3.34 23.60 13.99
CA GLU A 78 4.32 24.33 14.79
C GLU A 78 4.12 25.86 14.66
N PRO A 79 4.60 26.68 15.62
CA PRO A 79 4.53 28.15 15.52
C PRO A 79 5.20 28.73 14.27
N THR A 80 6.17 28.01 13.71
CA THR A 80 6.87 28.32 12.45
C THR A 80 6.01 28.07 11.20
N GLY A 81 4.91 27.32 11.34
CA GLY A 81 3.88 27.13 10.31
C GLY A 81 4.18 26.10 9.23
N THR A 82 5.28 25.34 9.32
CA THR A 82 5.74 24.48 8.21
C THR A 82 5.37 23.00 8.37
N CYS A 83 5.20 22.50 9.60
CA CYS A 83 4.98 21.09 9.87
C CYS A 83 4.09 20.84 11.09
N VAL A 84 3.53 19.64 11.19
CA VAL A 84 2.78 19.17 12.37
C VAL A 84 3.68 19.07 13.60
N SER A 85 3.26 19.70 14.70
CA SER A 85 3.91 19.60 16.00
C SER A 85 3.55 18.29 16.70
N LYS A 86 4.56 17.52 17.13
CA LYS A 86 4.37 16.28 17.91
C LYS A 86 3.50 16.51 19.14
N GLU A 87 3.74 17.61 19.85
CA GLU A 87 3.04 17.91 21.09
C GLU A 87 1.57 18.28 20.84
N LYS A 88 1.29 19.08 19.80
CA LYS A 88 -0.09 19.43 19.43
C LYS A 88 -0.84 18.21 18.92
N PHE A 89 -0.18 17.34 18.16
CA PHE A 89 -0.76 16.07 17.73
C PHE A 89 -1.14 15.17 18.91
N SER A 90 -0.24 14.98 19.87
CA SER A 90 -0.52 14.19 21.07
C SER A 90 -1.67 14.78 21.89
N ARG A 91 -1.71 16.11 22.06
CA ARG A 91 -2.81 16.79 22.74
C ARG A 91 -4.14 16.62 21.99
N PHE A 92 -4.14 16.80 20.67
CA PHE A 92 -5.33 16.61 19.84
C PHE A 92 -5.93 15.21 19.99
N LEU A 93 -5.08 14.16 20.00
CA LEU A 93 -5.54 12.79 20.22
C LEU A 93 -6.00 12.54 21.66
N ALA A 94 -5.33 13.11 22.66
CA ALA A 94 -5.74 13.01 24.05
C ALA A 94 -7.08 13.72 24.34
N ASP A 95 -7.36 14.83 23.66
CA ASP A 95 -8.63 15.54 23.75
C ASP A 95 -9.77 14.73 23.13
N ALA A 96 -9.51 14.07 22.00
CA ALA A 96 -10.47 13.18 21.35
C ALA A 96 -10.67 11.87 22.13
N PHE A 97 -9.61 11.34 22.75
CA PHE A 97 -9.61 10.10 23.52
C PHE A 97 -8.87 10.30 24.85
N PRO A 98 -9.60 10.66 25.93
CA PRO A 98 -9.00 10.95 27.23
C PRO A 98 -8.04 9.89 27.79
N PRO A 99 -8.24 8.57 27.59
CA PRO A 99 -7.28 7.56 28.04
C PRO A 99 -5.87 7.70 27.42
N LEU A 100 -5.74 8.35 26.25
CA LEU A 100 -4.45 8.60 25.61
C LEU A 100 -3.62 9.71 26.29
N SER A 101 -4.19 10.42 27.27
CA SER A 101 -3.44 11.39 28.09
C SER A 101 -2.46 10.73 29.06
N ASP A 102 -2.54 9.40 29.26
CA ASP A 102 -1.59 8.66 30.09
C ASP A 102 -0.18 8.67 29.46
N THR A 103 0.80 9.15 30.23
CA THR A 103 2.22 9.13 29.89
C THR A 103 2.75 7.74 29.49
N ASN A 104 2.13 6.67 29.99
CA ASN A 104 2.48 5.28 29.65
C ASN A 104 2.18 4.91 28.20
N LEU A 105 1.29 5.65 27.52
CA LEU A 105 0.92 5.42 26.11
C LEU A 105 1.63 6.38 25.14
N SER A 106 2.55 7.22 25.65
CA SER A 106 3.24 8.23 24.85
C SER A 106 4.01 7.66 23.66
N LYS A 107 4.60 6.45 23.77
CA LYS A 107 5.30 5.82 22.62
C LYS A 107 4.31 5.27 21.59
N GLY A 108 3.13 4.81 22.02
CA GLY A 108 2.07 4.38 21.11
C GLY A 108 1.50 5.56 20.30
N VAL A 109 1.31 6.72 20.95
CA VAL A 109 0.90 7.95 20.27
C VAL A 109 1.99 8.46 19.32
N ALA A 110 3.26 8.39 19.73
CA ALA A 110 4.38 8.70 18.85
C ALA A 110 4.42 7.76 17.63
N ALA A 111 4.17 6.46 17.83
CA ALA A 111 4.09 5.48 16.75
C ALA A 111 2.96 5.79 15.75
N LEU A 112 1.80 6.32 16.18
CA LEU A 112 0.78 6.80 15.25
C LEU A 112 1.27 7.96 14.38
N LEU A 113 2.07 8.86 14.96
CA LEU A 113 2.67 9.96 14.20
C LEU A 113 3.75 9.46 13.23
N ASP A 114 4.51 8.43 13.60
CA ASP A 114 5.45 7.75 12.68
C ASP A 114 4.69 7.13 11.51
N VAL A 115 3.56 6.45 11.76
CA VAL A 115 2.68 5.91 10.72
C VAL A 115 2.20 7.00 9.77
N LEU A 116 1.70 8.13 10.28
CA LEU A 116 1.27 9.27 9.46
C LEU A 116 2.42 9.84 8.64
N SER A 117 3.57 10.05 9.28
CA SER A 117 4.77 10.60 8.66
C SER A 117 5.28 9.72 7.52
N TRP A 118 5.25 8.41 7.71
CA TRP A 118 5.64 7.46 6.67
C TRP A 118 4.69 7.50 5.47
N HIS A 119 3.37 7.56 5.73
CA HIS A 119 2.38 7.69 4.65
C HIS A 119 2.42 9.06 3.97
N ALA A 120 2.90 10.10 4.63
CA ALA A 120 3.14 11.40 4.02
C ALA A 120 4.30 11.38 3.03
N ALA A 121 5.34 10.59 3.31
CA ALA A 121 6.48 10.40 2.42
C ALA A 121 6.23 9.35 1.32
N PHE A 122 5.11 8.62 1.35
CA PHE A 122 4.81 7.59 0.36
C PHE A 122 4.78 8.17 -1.08
N PRO A 123 5.46 7.52 -2.07
CA PRO A 123 6.09 6.19 -2.02
C PRO A 123 7.59 6.17 -1.66
N PHE A 124 8.21 7.32 -1.41
CA PHE A 124 9.65 7.42 -1.16
C PHE A 124 9.97 7.27 0.34
N PRO A 125 11.24 7.02 0.71
CA PRO A 125 11.65 7.10 2.11
C PRO A 125 11.45 8.52 2.66
N PRO A 126 11.13 8.68 3.96
CA PRO A 126 11.15 9.97 4.63
C PRO A 126 12.54 10.62 4.51
N ALA A 127 12.58 11.94 4.26
CA ALA A 127 13.84 12.68 4.08
C ALA A 127 14.76 12.64 5.32
N SER A 128 14.17 12.53 6.51
CA SER A 128 14.88 12.27 7.77
C SER A 128 14.04 11.31 8.62
N PRO A 129 14.55 10.13 8.99
CA PRO A 129 13.85 9.23 9.90
C PRO A 129 13.70 9.81 11.31
N GLU A 130 14.61 10.69 11.75
CA GLU A 130 14.62 11.27 13.09
C GLU A 130 13.64 12.45 13.23
N THR A 131 13.41 13.18 12.13
CA THR A 131 12.56 14.37 12.08
C THR A 131 11.72 14.38 10.80
N PRO A 132 10.78 13.44 10.63
CA PRO A 132 9.92 13.48 9.47
C PRO A 132 9.08 14.76 9.52
N THR A 133 9.28 15.62 8.53
CA THR A 133 8.49 16.85 8.37
C THR A 133 7.17 16.50 7.70
N LEU A 134 6.07 16.66 8.43
CA LEU A 134 4.73 16.46 7.93
C LEU A 134 4.14 17.82 7.52
N ASP A 135 4.30 18.18 6.26
CA ASP A 135 3.74 19.39 5.65
C ASP A 135 2.26 19.22 5.26
N GLU A 136 1.61 20.25 4.68
CA GLU A 136 0.17 20.20 4.39
C GLU A 136 -0.17 19.09 3.38
N ASP A 137 0.58 19.03 2.28
CA ASP A 137 0.35 18.04 1.22
C ASP A 137 0.67 16.63 1.71
N GLY A 138 1.74 16.45 2.47
CA GLY A 138 2.07 15.19 3.14
C GLY A 138 0.99 14.76 4.13
N PHE A 139 0.46 15.69 4.91
CA PHE A 139 -0.66 15.43 5.82
C PHE A 139 -1.90 14.98 5.07
N ILE A 140 -2.27 15.67 3.98
CA ILE A 140 -3.39 15.27 3.11
C ILE A 140 -3.14 13.86 2.54
N ARG A 141 -1.96 13.59 1.96
CA ARG A 141 -1.61 12.26 1.43
C ARG A 141 -1.78 11.18 2.50
N ALA A 142 -1.21 11.39 3.68
CA ALA A 142 -1.27 10.42 4.78
C ALA A 142 -2.71 10.13 5.21
N VAL A 143 -3.51 11.18 5.43
CA VAL A 143 -4.92 11.04 5.84
C VAL A 143 -5.73 10.33 4.76
N VAL A 144 -5.51 10.62 3.47
CA VAL A 144 -6.25 9.96 2.39
C VAL A 144 -5.85 8.50 2.25
N LEU A 145 -4.56 8.17 2.30
CA LEU A 145 -4.07 6.80 2.19
C LEU A 145 -4.49 5.91 3.36
N LEU A 146 -4.54 6.45 4.58
CA LEU A 146 -4.93 5.70 5.79
C LEU A 146 -6.44 5.59 5.99
N SER A 147 -7.23 6.41 5.29
CA SER A 147 -8.68 6.31 5.36
C SER A 147 -9.17 5.21 4.43
N VAL A 148 -9.42 4.05 5.02
CA VAL A 148 -10.03 2.89 4.38
C VAL A 148 -11.47 3.23 3.98
N ASP A 149 -11.85 2.97 2.73
CA ASP A 149 -13.27 2.82 2.40
C ASP A 149 -13.76 1.50 3.04
N PRO A 150 -14.76 1.51 3.94
CA PRO A 150 -15.28 0.30 4.58
C PRO A 150 -15.84 -0.74 3.59
N ARG A 151 -16.02 -0.39 2.31
CA ARG A 151 -16.38 -1.30 1.21
C ARG A 151 -15.18 -1.79 0.40
N SER A 152 -13.98 -1.30 0.72
CA SER A 152 -12.75 -1.65 0.01
C SER A 152 -12.32 -3.06 0.37
N VAL A 153 -12.37 -3.94 -0.62
CA VAL A 153 -11.80 -5.30 -0.53
C VAL A 153 -10.24 -5.23 -0.37
N ARG A 154 -9.60 -4.04 -0.46
CA ARG A 154 -8.13 -3.82 -0.44
C ARG A 154 -7.41 -4.37 0.79
N HIS A 155 -8.15 -4.64 1.86
CA HIS A 155 -7.62 -5.17 3.12
C HIS A 155 -8.24 -6.53 3.50
N SER A 156 -8.95 -7.19 2.59
CA SER A 156 -9.35 -8.59 2.78
C SER A 156 -8.18 -9.52 2.43
N ALA A 157 -8.24 -10.77 2.89
CA ALA A 157 -7.27 -11.80 2.52
C ALA A 157 -7.41 -12.26 1.04
N ASP A 158 -8.38 -11.71 0.29
CA ASP A 158 -8.65 -12.07 -1.10
C ASP A 158 -7.80 -11.18 -2.05
N PRO A 159 -6.85 -11.74 -2.83
CA PRO A 159 -5.86 -11.00 -3.64
C PRO A 159 -6.43 -10.30 -4.89
N SER A 160 -7.72 -10.01 -4.91
CA SER A 160 -8.45 -9.64 -6.11
C SER A 160 -8.62 -8.15 -6.32
N PHE A 161 -7.53 -7.48 -6.69
CA PHE A 161 -7.61 -6.13 -7.23
C PHE A 161 -6.91 -5.97 -8.56
N GLY A 162 -7.67 -5.45 -9.53
CA GLY A 162 -7.13 -4.96 -10.79
C GLY A 162 -6.53 -3.58 -10.58
N ALA A 163 -5.36 -3.35 -11.20
CA ALA A 163 -4.82 -2.02 -11.37
C ALA A 163 -5.73 -1.22 -12.33
N ARG A 164 -5.63 0.12 -12.32
CA ARG A 164 -6.22 0.99 -13.35
C ARG A 164 -5.52 0.90 -14.71
N HIS A 165 -4.94 -0.25 -15.05
CA HIS A 165 -4.31 -0.43 -16.35
C HIS A 165 -5.33 -0.97 -17.35
N SER A 166 -5.30 -0.43 -18.56
CA SER A 166 -6.11 -0.89 -19.68
C SER A 166 -5.94 -2.41 -19.87
N THR A 167 -7.04 -3.13 -20.03
CA THR A 167 -7.02 -4.53 -20.43
C THR A 167 -6.35 -4.66 -21.80
N GLY A 168 -5.39 -5.59 -21.91
CA GLY A 168 -4.74 -5.92 -23.17
C GLY A 168 -5.29 -7.23 -23.72
N SER A 169 -5.34 -7.38 -25.04
CA SER A 169 -5.50 -8.69 -25.68
C SER A 169 -4.26 -9.00 -26.51
N GLY A 170 -3.92 -10.28 -26.63
CA GLY A 170 -2.77 -10.68 -27.44
C GLY A 170 -2.19 -12.02 -27.01
N TYR A 171 -0.91 -12.20 -27.32
CA TYR A 171 -0.14 -13.39 -26.97
C TYR A 171 0.81 -13.10 -25.82
N TRP A 172 0.95 -14.07 -24.93
CA TRP A 172 2.02 -14.12 -23.93
C TRP A 172 2.61 -15.53 -23.93
N GLY A 173 3.74 -15.68 -24.62
CA GLY A 173 4.33 -17.00 -24.87
C GLY A 173 3.36 -17.93 -25.59
N PRO A 174 3.04 -19.12 -25.04
CA PRO A 174 2.08 -20.04 -25.64
C PRO A 174 0.62 -19.64 -25.41
N HIS A 175 0.34 -18.63 -24.59
CA HIS A 175 -1.01 -18.25 -24.19
C HIS A 175 -1.60 -17.18 -25.12
N PHE A 176 -2.86 -17.34 -25.52
CA PHE A 176 -3.63 -16.34 -26.29
C PHE A 176 -4.91 -15.97 -25.55
N GLY A 177 -5.17 -14.67 -25.39
CA GLY A 177 -6.29 -14.23 -24.55
C GLY A 177 -6.19 -12.80 -24.06
N TRP A 178 -6.86 -12.55 -22.93
CA TRP A 178 -6.95 -11.23 -22.30
C TRP A 178 -5.98 -11.12 -21.13
N MET A 179 -5.09 -10.14 -21.18
CA MET A 179 -4.20 -9.77 -20.10
C MET A 179 -4.88 -8.71 -19.22
N ILE A 180 -5.16 -9.06 -17.98
CA ILE A 180 -5.68 -8.14 -16.97
C ILE A 180 -4.57 -7.89 -15.96
N PRO A 181 -3.98 -6.68 -15.93
CA PRO A 181 -3.00 -6.32 -14.91
C PRO A 181 -3.59 -6.48 -13.51
N LYS A 182 -2.90 -7.27 -12.70
CA LYS A 182 -3.22 -7.58 -11.32
C LYS A 182 -2.18 -6.89 -10.48
N ARG A 183 -2.42 -5.64 -10.14
CA ARG A 183 -1.73 -5.01 -9.04
C ARG A 183 -2.66 -4.03 -8.38
N GLY A 184 -3.09 -4.38 -7.17
CA GLY A 184 -3.76 -3.46 -6.29
C GLY A 184 -3.13 -3.60 -4.93
N LYS A 185 -3.06 -2.49 -4.21
CA LYS A 185 -2.60 -2.39 -2.81
C LYS A 185 -3.38 -3.41 -1.97
N ASP A 186 -2.76 -4.55 -1.71
CA ASP A 186 -3.37 -5.66 -0.99
C ASP A 186 -3.05 -5.57 0.52
N ALA A 187 -3.54 -6.56 1.28
CA ALA A 187 -3.29 -6.63 2.71
C ALA A 187 -1.79 -6.80 3.04
N HIS A 188 -1.03 -7.47 2.17
CA HIS A 188 0.41 -7.68 2.37
C HIS A 188 1.19 -6.38 2.17
N ASP A 189 0.88 -5.59 1.14
CA ASP A 189 1.42 -4.25 0.95
C ASP A 189 1.08 -3.33 2.13
N PHE A 190 -0.15 -3.40 2.65
CA PHE A 190 -0.54 -2.64 3.85
C PHE A 190 0.31 -3.02 5.06
N ARG A 191 0.47 -4.31 5.36
CA ARG A 191 1.32 -4.78 6.46
C ARG A 191 2.78 -4.38 6.26
N ARG A 192 3.31 -4.45 5.02
CA ARG A 192 4.67 -4.03 4.71
C ARG A 192 4.91 -2.56 4.99
N ARG A 193 3.98 -1.70 4.55
CA ARG A 193 4.04 -0.25 4.82
C ARG A 193 3.94 0.03 6.31
N LEU A 194 3.05 -0.66 7.01
CA LEU A 194 2.90 -0.52 8.47
C LEU A 194 4.18 -0.97 9.20
N PHE A 195 4.78 -2.10 8.81
CA PHE A 195 6.06 -2.56 9.35
C PHE A 195 7.15 -1.49 9.17
N ARG A 196 7.35 -1.00 7.94
CA ARG A 196 8.35 0.03 7.65
C ARG A 196 8.12 1.32 8.43
N SER A 197 6.87 1.68 8.70
CA SER A 197 6.55 2.88 9.48
C SER A 197 6.84 2.73 10.98
N LEU A 198 6.86 1.51 11.50
CA LEU A 198 7.09 1.23 12.92
C LEU A 198 8.52 0.77 13.21
N SER A 199 9.21 0.25 12.19
CA SER A 199 10.51 -0.39 12.30
C SER A 199 11.67 0.58 12.50
N GLU A 200 12.73 0.08 13.12
CA GLU A 200 14.02 0.72 13.28
C GLU A 200 15.11 -0.18 12.67
N PRO A 201 16.26 0.38 12.24
CA PRO A 201 17.40 -0.43 11.81
C PRO A 201 17.87 -1.36 12.93
N LEU A 202 18.06 -2.64 12.61
CA LEU A 202 18.60 -3.59 13.57
C LEU A 202 20.05 -3.21 13.96
N PRO A 203 20.47 -3.43 15.21
CA PRO A 203 21.83 -3.13 15.64
C PRO A 203 22.89 -3.77 14.73
N GLY A 204 23.90 -2.99 14.33
CA GLY A 204 25.00 -3.48 13.48
C GLY A 204 24.70 -3.57 11.99
N THR A 205 23.52 -3.13 11.55
CA THR A 205 23.18 -3.04 10.12
C THR A 205 23.68 -1.71 9.52
N VAL A 206 24.12 -1.74 8.25
CA VAL A 206 24.64 -0.55 7.54
C VAL A 206 23.65 -0.14 6.45
N ALA A 207 23.33 1.15 6.38
CA ALA A 207 22.23 1.65 5.57
C ALA A 207 22.41 1.57 4.06
N GLN A 208 23.64 1.57 3.50
CA GLN A 208 23.91 1.49 2.05
C GLN A 208 25.33 0.92 1.81
N GLY A 209 25.55 0.11 0.75
CA GLY A 209 26.86 -0.45 0.38
C GLY A 209 26.81 -1.76 -0.43
N GLU A 210 27.97 -2.23 -0.91
CA GLU A 210 28.12 -3.56 -1.51
C GLU A 210 27.82 -4.65 -0.45
N GLY A 211 26.95 -5.61 -0.78
CA GLY A 211 26.62 -6.75 0.10
C GLY A 211 25.33 -6.61 0.93
N ILE A 212 24.52 -5.56 0.71
CA ILE A 212 23.18 -5.49 1.30
C ILE A 212 22.29 -6.60 0.74
N PRO A 213 21.60 -7.38 1.60
CA PRO A 213 20.64 -8.37 1.14
C PRO A 213 19.54 -7.70 0.32
N VAL A 214 19.04 -8.42 -0.69
CA VAL A 214 17.88 -7.99 -1.47
C VAL A 214 16.76 -8.98 -1.17
N THR A 215 15.84 -8.56 -0.31
CA THR A 215 14.61 -9.30 -0.05
C THR A 215 13.72 -9.15 -1.28
N LYS A 216 13.23 -10.28 -1.78
CA LYS A 216 12.23 -10.28 -2.84
C LYS A 216 10.88 -10.66 -2.26
N ILE A 217 9.83 -10.06 -2.79
CA ILE A 217 8.46 -10.43 -2.46
C ILE A 217 7.70 -10.85 -3.72
N PRO A 218 6.74 -11.78 -3.58
CA PRO A 218 5.88 -12.18 -4.69
C PRO A 218 4.96 -11.02 -5.06
N VAL A 219 5.08 -10.52 -6.29
CA VAL A 219 4.22 -9.46 -6.83
C VAL A 219 3.36 -10.05 -7.95
N PRO A 220 2.03 -10.15 -7.78
CA PRO A 220 1.11 -10.42 -8.88
C PRO A 220 1.31 -9.35 -9.96
N ARG A 221 1.37 -9.79 -11.22
CA ARG A 221 1.57 -8.90 -12.37
C ARG A 221 0.30 -8.74 -13.17
N PHE A 222 -0.21 -9.87 -13.63
CA PHE A 222 -1.42 -9.94 -14.42
C PHE A 222 -2.01 -11.33 -14.32
N THR A 223 -3.32 -11.40 -14.52
CA THR A 223 -4.00 -12.64 -14.87
C THR A 223 -4.24 -12.64 -16.36
N PHE A 224 -3.88 -13.74 -16.98
CA PHE A 224 -4.16 -14.00 -18.37
C PHE A 224 -5.34 -14.96 -18.47
N TYR A 225 -6.40 -14.52 -19.16
CA TYR A 225 -7.61 -15.31 -19.38
C TYR A 225 -7.56 -15.92 -20.77
N GLN A 226 -7.36 -17.24 -20.84
CA GLN A 226 -7.39 -17.98 -22.08
C GLN A 226 -8.81 -18.44 -22.40
N PRO A 227 -9.30 -18.29 -23.64
CA PRO A 227 -10.47 -19.03 -24.09
C PRO A 227 -10.22 -20.52 -23.89
N ARG A 228 -11.13 -21.25 -23.22
CA ARG A 228 -11.06 -22.72 -23.22
C ARG A 228 -11.21 -23.20 -24.67
N GLU A 229 -10.29 -24.03 -25.15
CA GLU A 229 -10.52 -24.74 -26.42
C GLU A 229 -11.79 -25.58 -26.23
N THR A 230 -12.83 -25.31 -27.02
CA THR A 230 -14.04 -26.13 -27.05
C THR A 230 -13.71 -27.47 -27.71
N THR A 231 -13.04 -28.38 -27.01
CA THR A 231 -12.73 -29.74 -27.48
C THR A 231 -13.89 -30.71 -27.33
N SER A 232 -15.12 -30.23 -27.53
CA SER A 232 -16.28 -31.09 -27.79
C SER A 232 -17.16 -30.38 -28.82
N PRO A 233 -17.65 -31.08 -29.87
CA PRO A 233 -18.71 -30.53 -30.69
C PRO A 233 -19.88 -30.29 -29.74
N GLY A 234 -20.26 -29.03 -29.55
CA GLY A 234 -21.48 -28.71 -28.83
C GLY A 234 -22.64 -29.49 -29.45
N PRO A 235 -23.67 -29.87 -28.67
CA PRO A 235 -24.85 -30.46 -29.26
C PRO A 235 -25.36 -29.49 -30.33
N SER A 236 -25.74 -30.04 -31.48
CA SER A 236 -26.33 -29.31 -32.60
C SER A 236 -27.39 -28.32 -32.09
N GLU A 237 -27.57 -27.19 -32.78
CA GLU A 237 -28.55 -26.15 -32.41
C GLU A 237 -30.01 -26.65 -32.27
N GLU A 238 -30.27 -27.94 -32.50
CA GLU A 238 -31.55 -28.62 -32.30
C GLU A 238 -31.81 -29.07 -30.85
N ASP A 239 -30.82 -29.06 -29.94
CA ASP A 239 -30.98 -29.50 -28.53
C ASP A 239 -30.94 -28.35 -27.49
N ARG A 240 -30.99 -27.09 -27.91
CA ARG A 240 -31.10 -25.95 -26.98
C ARG A 240 -32.54 -25.79 -26.48
N GLU A 241 -32.94 -26.67 -25.57
CA GLU A 241 -34.03 -26.35 -24.65
C GLU A 241 -33.54 -25.33 -23.60
N ASP A 242 -34.47 -24.46 -23.28
CA ASP A 242 -34.40 -23.20 -22.54
C ASP A 242 -34.01 -23.35 -21.06
N ASP A 243 -32.77 -23.71 -20.75
CA ASP A 243 -32.21 -23.62 -19.38
C ASP A 243 -31.19 -22.47 -19.29
N GLY A 244 -31.73 -21.26 -19.13
CA GLY A 244 -31.00 -19.99 -19.16
C GLY A 244 -30.24 -19.60 -17.89
N GLU A 245 -29.47 -20.47 -17.24
CA GLU A 245 -28.63 -20.02 -16.10
C GLU A 245 -27.13 -20.39 -16.09
N ASP A 246 -26.61 -21.42 -16.77
CA ASP A 246 -25.23 -21.91 -16.45
C ASP A 246 -24.21 -21.93 -17.61
N VAL A 247 -24.28 -21.03 -18.59
CA VAL A 247 -23.24 -20.94 -19.67
C VAL A 247 -22.12 -19.93 -19.31
N MET A 248 -22.28 -19.14 -18.26
CA MET A 248 -21.28 -18.16 -17.81
C MET A 248 -20.20 -18.76 -16.87
N ASP A 249 -20.36 -19.99 -16.40
CA ASP A 249 -19.40 -20.64 -15.48
C ASP A 249 -18.27 -21.40 -16.20
N ASP A 250 -18.25 -21.40 -17.54
CA ASP A 250 -17.23 -22.10 -18.36
C ASP A 250 -16.15 -21.15 -18.93
N LEU A 251 -16.03 -19.95 -18.35
CA LEU A 251 -15.28 -18.80 -18.90
C LEU A 251 -13.77 -18.80 -18.61
N GLY A 252 -13.04 -19.75 -19.21
CA GLY A 252 -11.61 -19.58 -19.52
C GLY A 252 -10.60 -20.03 -18.45
N GLN A 253 -9.46 -20.59 -18.88
CA GLN A 253 -8.36 -20.92 -17.96
C GLN A 253 -7.63 -19.65 -17.53
N GLN A 254 -7.49 -19.46 -16.22
CA GLN A 254 -6.74 -18.34 -15.64
C GLN A 254 -5.27 -18.70 -15.43
N VAL A 255 -4.36 -17.88 -15.94
CA VAL A 255 -2.92 -17.96 -15.63
C VAL A 255 -2.54 -16.72 -14.85
N LEU A 256 -2.24 -16.88 -13.56
CA LEU A 256 -1.77 -15.79 -12.72
C LEU A 256 -0.24 -15.74 -12.78
N VAL A 257 0.29 -14.62 -13.25
CA VAL A 257 1.74 -14.39 -13.31
C VAL A 257 2.19 -13.65 -12.05
N VAL A 258 3.07 -14.29 -11.30
CA VAL A 258 3.66 -13.75 -10.05
C VAL A 258 5.17 -13.70 -10.21
N VAL A 259 5.77 -12.55 -9.94
CA VAL A 259 7.21 -12.34 -10.08
C VAL A 259 7.79 -11.80 -8.79
N GLU A 260 8.92 -12.37 -8.37
CA GLU A 260 9.72 -11.90 -7.24
C GLU A 260 10.38 -10.55 -7.56
N GLU A 261 9.96 -9.48 -6.88
CA GLU A 261 10.49 -8.11 -7.02
C GLU A 261 11.19 -7.66 -5.74
N ASP A 262 12.26 -6.84 -5.87
CA ASP A 262 12.87 -6.11 -4.75
C ASP A 262 11.79 -5.30 -4.02
N GLU A 263 11.59 -5.56 -2.72
CA GLU A 263 10.47 -5.00 -1.99
C GLU A 263 10.52 -3.46 -1.89
N ARG A 264 11.70 -2.86 -2.10
CA ARG A 264 11.92 -1.41 -2.03
C ARG A 264 11.48 -0.67 -3.29
N SER A 265 11.33 -1.35 -4.42
CA SER A 265 10.87 -0.73 -5.68
C SER A 265 9.36 -0.78 -5.87
N VAL A 266 8.71 -1.74 -5.21
CA VAL A 266 7.30 -2.11 -5.40
C VAL A 266 6.40 -0.87 -5.28
N ASP A 267 6.42 -0.16 -4.15
CA ASP A 267 5.55 1.01 -3.93
C ASP A 267 5.79 2.14 -4.96
N VAL A 268 7.04 2.41 -5.33
CA VAL A 268 7.39 3.45 -6.32
C VAL A 268 6.86 3.07 -7.70
N LEU A 269 7.10 1.84 -8.16
CA LEU A 269 6.58 1.37 -9.45
C LEU A 269 5.05 1.37 -9.49
N ASP A 270 4.39 1.17 -8.34
CA ASP A 270 2.93 1.24 -8.27
C ASP A 270 2.43 2.65 -8.50
N VAL A 271 2.99 3.60 -7.77
CA VAL A 271 2.57 4.99 -7.86
C VAL A 271 2.86 5.56 -9.25
N LEU A 272 4.01 5.23 -9.84
CA LEU A 272 4.33 5.67 -11.20
C LEU A 272 3.34 5.14 -12.23
N ALA A 273 2.87 3.91 -12.06
CA ALA A 273 1.92 3.30 -12.97
C ALA A 273 0.47 3.78 -12.71
N GLU A 274 0.08 3.99 -11.44
CA GLU A 274 -1.24 4.51 -11.05
C GLU A 274 -1.42 6.01 -11.33
N CYS A 275 -0.32 6.77 -11.35
CA CYS A 275 -0.27 8.21 -11.54
C CYS A 275 0.76 8.56 -12.64
N PRO A 276 0.48 8.18 -13.91
CA PRO A 276 1.39 8.41 -15.02
C PRO A 276 1.66 9.90 -15.22
N ALA A 277 2.82 10.22 -15.81
CA ALA A 277 3.23 11.60 -16.05
C ALA A 277 2.25 12.36 -16.95
N GLU A 278 1.71 11.68 -17.95
CA GLU A 278 0.73 12.19 -18.90
C GLU A 278 -0.43 11.19 -18.97
N GLU A 279 -1.65 11.66 -18.70
CA GLU A 279 -2.87 10.89 -18.95
C GLU A 279 -3.30 11.12 -20.40
N ASP A 280 -2.90 10.24 -21.31
CA ASP A 280 -3.49 10.19 -22.64
C ASP A 280 -4.59 9.11 -22.65
N ARG A 281 -5.82 9.50 -22.99
CA ARG A 281 -6.96 8.55 -23.07
C ARG A 281 -7.00 7.79 -24.39
N LEU A 282 -6.18 8.19 -25.37
CA LEU A 282 -6.14 7.63 -26.72
C LEU A 282 -4.98 6.64 -26.89
N THR A 283 -3.85 6.88 -26.24
CA THR A 283 -2.81 5.86 -26.06
C THR A 283 -3.05 5.15 -24.73
N ALA A 284 -2.91 3.83 -24.68
CA ALA A 284 -2.95 3.15 -23.39
C ALA A 284 -1.79 3.69 -22.50
N ASP A 285 -1.89 3.64 -21.18
CA ASP A 285 -0.79 4.08 -20.29
C ASP A 285 0.44 3.17 -20.44
N PRO A 286 1.68 3.65 -20.15
CA PRO A 286 2.85 2.78 -20.12
C PRO A 286 2.68 1.57 -19.21
N LEU A 287 3.27 0.43 -19.60
CA LEU A 287 3.30 -0.76 -18.73
C LEU A 287 4.07 -0.47 -17.43
N ARG A 288 3.55 -0.92 -16.30
CA ARG A 288 4.18 -0.80 -14.97
C ARG A 288 5.64 -1.25 -14.97
N GLU A 289 5.93 -2.36 -15.63
CA GLU A 289 7.27 -2.95 -15.74
C GLU A 289 8.26 -2.04 -16.44
N SER A 290 7.79 -1.15 -17.31
CA SER A 290 8.66 -0.23 -18.05
C SER A 290 9.15 0.94 -17.20
N TYR A 291 8.58 1.16 -16.01
CA TYR A 291 9.05 2.17 -15.05
C TYR A 291 10.30 1.73 -14.28
N ASP A 292 10.78 0.49 -14.50
CA ASP A 292 12.05 0.01 -13.96
C ASP A 292 13.23 0.94 -14.28
N ILE A 293 13.27 1.51 -15.49
CA ILE A 293 14.31 2.47 -15.91
C ILE A 293 14.30 3.76 -15.08
N ALA A 294 13.16 4.15 -14.52
CA ALA A 294 13.05 5.36 -13.71
C ALA A 294 13.61 5.17 -12.28
N LEU A 295 13.74 3.91 -11.81
CA LEU A 295 14.15 3.62 -10.44
C LEU A 295 15.57 4.08 -10.12
N GLU A 296 16.46 4.18 -11.10
CA GLU A 296 17.82 4.68 -10.89
C GLU A 296 17.87 6.19 -10.64
N HIS A 297 16.81 6.91 -11.04
CA HIS A 297 16.70 8.36 -10.92
C HIS A 297 15.85 8.81 -9.72
N LEU A 298 15.33 7.86 -8.95
CA LEU A 298 14.38 8.10 -7.87
C LEU A 298 14.94 7.66 -6.50
N PRO A 299 14.53 8.32 -5.40
CA PRO A 299 14.90 7.90 -4.06
C PRO A 299 14.45 6.45 -3.79
N ARG A 300 15.33 5.67 -3.15
CA ARG A 300 15.06 4.29 -2.75
C ARG A 300 15.13 4.14 -1.24
N GLN A 301 14.35 3.20 -0.70
CA GLN A 301 14.43 2.85 0.71
C GLN A 301 15.88 2.49 1.07
N PRO A 302 16.47 3.09 2.11
CA PRO A 302 17.86 2.86 2.46
C PRO A 302 18.08 1.42 2.92
N HIS A 303 17.25 0.94 3.85
CA HIS A 303 17.36 -0.40 4.41
C HIS A 303 16.48 -1.41 3.68
N ASP A 304 17.06 -2.58 3.41
CA ASP A 304 16.32 -3.80 3.10
C ASP A 304 15.41 -4.18 4.28
N ILE A 305 14.24 -4.74 4.00
CA ILE A 305 13.26 -5.08 5.03
C ILE A 305 13.79 -6.13 6.03
N SER A 306 14.72 -6.99 5.64
CA SER A 306 15.38 -7.96 6.54
C SER A 306 16.34 -7.33 7.54
N MET A 307 16.74 -6.07 7.32
CA MET A 307 17.64 -5.30 8.19
C MET A 307 16.87 -4.45 9.20
N LEU A 308 15.54 -4.57 9.21
CA LEU A 308 14.63 -3.78 10.03
C LEU A 308 13.95 -4.67 11.06
N GLY A 309 13.64 -4.09 12.21
CA GLY A 309 12.83 -4.73 13.24
C GLY A 309 11.94 -3.73 13.95
N VAL A 310 10.77 -4.16 14.41
CA VAL A 310 9.89 -3.33 15.23
C VAL A 310 10.16 -3.62 16.71
N PRO A 311 10.52 -2.61 17.53
CA PRO A 311 10.68 -2.82 18.97
C PRO A 311 9.38 -3.35 19.59
N VAL A 312 9.44 -4.47 20.31
CA VAL A 312 8.27 -5.08 20.99
C VAL A 312 7.54 -4.06 21.89
N PRO A 313 8.24 -3.23 22.70
CA PRO A 313 7.55 -2.25 23.56
C PRO A 313 6.79 -1.19 22.76
N LYS A 314 7.32 -0.79 21.59
CA LYS A 314 6.68 0.17 20.69
C LYS A 314 5.41 -0.43 20.10
N LEU A 315 5.48 -1.70 19.68
CA LEU A 315 4.35 -2.40 19.08
C LEU A 315 3.21 -2.67 20.08
N VAL A 316 3.55 -3.09 21.31
CA VAL A 316 2.57 -3.27 22.39
C VAL A 316 1.81 -1.97 22.67
N GLN A 317 2.52 -0.84 22.81
CA GLN A 317 1.86 0.45 23.02
C GLN A 317 1.05 0.89 21.81
N PHE A 318 1.54 0.66 20.58
CA PHE A 318 0.79 0.97 19.36
C PHE A 318 -0.56 0.24 19.33
N PHE A 319 -0.59 -1.08 19.57
CA PHE A 319 -1.85 -1.82 19.62
C PHE A 319 -2.75 -1.43 20.78
N THR A 320 -2.17 -1.06 21.93
CA THR A 320 -2.95 -0.53 23.06
C THR A 320 -3.64 0.79 22.69
N VAL A 321 -2.96 1.66 21.95
CA VAL A 321 -3.56 2.90 21.44
C VAL A 321 -4.66 2.60 20.43
N LEU A 322 -4.46 1.64 19.51
CA LEU A 322 -5.52 1.23 18.57
C LEU A 322 -6.75 0.65 19.28
N ASP A 323 -6.56 -0.09 20.38
CA ASP A 323 -7.66 -0.60 21.21
C ASP A 323 -8.52 0.54 21.79
N VAL A 324 -7.86 1.56 22.34
CA VAL A 324 -8.51 2.75 22.90
C VAL A 324 -9.34 3.50 21.84
N VAL A 325 -8.80 3.66 20.63
CA VAL A 325 -9.44 4.47 19.59
C VAL A 325 -10.51 3.69 18.80
N GLY A 326 -10.19 2.47 18.39
CA GLY A 326 -10.98 1.72 17.39
C GLY A 326 -11.74 0.52 17.93
N ARG A 327 -11.67 0.25 19.25
CA ARG A 327 -12.19 -0.98 19.89
C ARG A 327 -11.64 -2.24 19.21
N PHE A 328 -10.32 -2.33 19.12
CA PHE A 328 -9.60 -3.42 18.46
C PHE A 328 -9.83 -4.75 19.20
N PRO A 329 -10.75 -5.64 18.75
CA PRO A 329 -11.22 -6.76 19.59
C PRO A 329 -10.14 -7.82 19.85
N ALA A 330 -9.17 -7.93 18.94
CA ALA A 330 -8.03 -8.84 19.03
C ALA A 330 -6.85 -8.27 19.86
N SER A 331 -6.95 -7.03 20.35
CA SER A 331 -5.86 -6.30 21.02
C SER A 331 -5.28 -7.08 22.19
N LYS A 332 -6.14 -7.61 23.07
CA LYS A 332 -5.70 -8.18 24.34
C LYS A 332 -4.86 -9.43 24.17
N THR A 333 -5.33 -10.40 23.38
CA THR A 333 -4.58 -11.65 23.13
C THR A 333 -3.25 -11.36 22.42
N LEU A 334 -3.25 -10.39 21.51
CA LEU A 334 -2.06 -10.01 20.75
C LEU A 334 -1.05 -9.26 21.65
N VAL A 335 -1.51 -8.29 22.45
CA VAL A 335 -0.71 -7.58 23.44
C VAL A 335 -0.15 -8.52 24.50
N ASP A 336 -0.96 -9.44 25.05
CA ASP A 336 -0.52 -10.42 26.05
C ASP A 336 0.55 -11.36 25.46
N SER A 337 0.40 -11.78 24.20
CA SER A 337 1.38 -12.62 23.50
C SER A 337 2.70 -11.89 23.24
N LEU A 338 2.63 -10.60 22.90
CA LEU A 338 3.81 -9.75 22.70
C LEU A 338 4.51 -9.44 24.03
N ALA A 339 3.75 -9.09 25.07
CA ALA A 339 4.28 -8.80 26.39
C ALA A 339 4.97 -10.02 27.03
N ALA A 340 4.50 -11.24 26.72
CA ALA A 340 5.17 -12.46 27.15
C ALA A 340 6.59 -12.62 26.58
N ARG A 341 6.90 -11.99 25.43
CA ARG A 341 8.25 -11.98 24.83
C ARG A 341 9.20 -11.01 25.52
N GLU A 342 8.69 -10.09 26.33
CA GLU A 342 9.49 -9.15 27.13
C GLU A 342 9.93 -9.72 28.49
N ALA A 343 9.66 -11.01 28.77
CA ALA A 343 9.96 -11.61 30.07
C ALA A 343 11.47 -11.56 30.39
N PRO A 344 11.86 -11.20 31.63
CA PRO A 344 13.25 -10.95 32.00
C PRO A 344 14.08 -12.23 31.87
N GLY A 345 14.95 -12.28 30.87
CA GLY A 345 15.81 -13.42 30.55
C GLY A 345 16.06 -13.64 29.07
N SER A 346 15.34 -12.95 28.17
CA SER A 346 15.61 -13.03 26.73
C SER A 346 16.81 -12.17 26.32
N GLU A 347 17.61 -12.72 25.43
CA GLU A 347 18.73 -12.04 24.79
C GLU A 347 18.21 -10.83 23.98
N THR A 348 19.10 -9.88 23.65
CA THR A 348 18.75 -8.66 22.90
C THR A 348 18.00 -8.91 21.58
N ASP A 349 18.08 -10.12 21.04
CA ASP A 349 17.41 -10.55 19.81
C ASP A 349 15.87 -10.64 19.95
N ASP A 350 15.33 -10.77 21.16
CA ASP A 350 13.88 -10.78 21.42
C ASP A 350 13.27 -9.38 21.61
N ALA A 351 14.10 -8.31 21.60
CA ALA A 351 13.61 -6.94 21.73
C ALA A 351 12.91 -6.43 20.45
N PHE A 352 13.11 -7.10 19.32
CA PHE A 352 12.58 -6.73 18.01
C PHE A 352 11.76 -7.85 17.38
N ILE A 353 10.78 -7.45 16.58
CA ILE A 353 10.03 -8.35 15.71
C ILE A 353 10.48 -8.11 14.28
N ASP A 354 10.96 -9.16 13.62
CA ASP A 354 11.33 -9.14 12.21
C ASP A 354 10.10 -9.07 11.29
N TRP A 355 10.35 -8.87 10.00
CA TRP A 355 9.28 -8.78 8.99
C TRP A 355 8.38 -10.01 8.96
N HIS A 356 8.96 -11.22 8.96
CA HIS A 356 8.17 -12.45 8.81
C HIS A 356 7.24 -12.71 10.00
N SER A 357 7.75 -12.48 11.21
CA SER A 357 6.97 -12.58 12.45
C SER A 357 5.89 -11.51 12.50
N PHE A 358 6.19 -10.28 12.05
CA PHE A 358 5.23 -9.18 12.00
C PHE A 358 4.11 -9.41 10.97
N ASP A 359 4.47 -9.88 9.77
CA ASP A 359 3.52 -10.21 8.70
C ASP A 359 2.55 -11.29 9.19
N THR A 360 3.09 -12.39 9.74
CA THR A 360 2.32 -13.51 10.31
C THR A 360 1.38 -13.05 11.43
N LEU A 361 1.88 -12.22 12.36
CA LEU A 361 1.11 -11.69 13.48
C LEU A 361 -0.11 -10.88 13.03
N LEU A 362 0.00 -10.18 11.89
CA LEU A 362 -1.03 -9.27 11.42
C LEU A 362 -1.97 -9.88 10.37
N VAL A 363 -1.72 -11.07 9.83
CA VAL A 363 -2.56 -11.68 8.77
C VAL A 363 -4.05 -11.61 9.13
N ASP A 364 -4.41 -12.11 10.31
CA ASP A 364 -5.82 -12.24 10.72
C ASP A 364 -6.45 -10.94 11.22
N VAL A 365 -5.62 -9.95 11.58
CA VAL A 365 -6.06 -8.70 12.23
C VAL A 365 -5.81 -7.46 11.37
N SER A 366 -5.25 -7.62 10.16
CA SER A 366 -4.90 -6.52 9.24
C SER A 366 -6.08 -5.58 8.98
N LYS A 367 -7.27 -6.16 8.77
CA LYS A 367 -8.49 -5.40 8.50
C LYS A 367 -8.92 -4.56 9.70
N ASP A 368 -8.81 -5.11 10.90
CA ASP A 368 -9.18 -4.41 12.13
C ASP A 368 -8.19 -3.26 12.41
N VAL A 369 -6.89 -3.49 12.21
CA VAL A 369 -5.86 -2.45 12.31
C VAL A 369 -6.13 -1.34 11.29
N ALA A 370 -6.39 -1.68 10.04
CA ALA A 370 -6.71 -0.71 8.99
C ALA A 370 -8.00 0.09 9.33
N HIS A 371 -9.02 -0.56 9.89
CA HIS A 371 -10.24 0.09 10.35
C HIS A 371 -9.97 1.07 11.52
N CYS A 372 -9.13 0.70 12.47
CA CYS A 372 -8.73 1.58 13.58
C CYS A 372 -7.97 2.81 13.05
N LEU A 373 -7.01 2.63 12.15
CA LEU A 373 -6.27 3.73 11.51
C LEU A 373 -7.20 4.64 10.67
N SER A 374 -8.20 4.06 9.99
CA SER A 374 -9.23 4.82 9.28
C SER A 374 -10.12 5.62 10.23
N SER A 375 -10.49 5.05 11.37
CA SER A 375 -11.25 5.72 12.42
C SER A 375 -10.49 6.92 12.99
N ILE A 376 -9.20 6.77 13.25
CA ILE A 376 -8.31 7.90 13.63
C ILE A 376 -8.31 8.94 12.51
N SER A 377 -8.15 8.50 11.26
CA SER A 377 -8.09 9.40 10.11
C SER A 377 -9.38 10.20 9.89
N SER A 378 -10.52 9.66 10.30
CA SER A 378 -11.83 10.32 10.21
C SER A 378 -11.92 11.58 11.10
N LEU A 379 -11.17 11.65 12.19
CA LEU A 379 -11.11 12.83 13.07
C LEU A 379 -10.58 14.05 12.32
N PHE A 380 -9.68 13.83 11.35
CA PHE A 380 -9.12 14.89 10.53
C PHE A 380 -10.11 15.39 9.46
N ARG A 381 -11.14 14.61 9.14
CA ARG A 381 -12.14 14.91 8.09
C ARG A 381 -13.41 15.55 8.63
N GLY A 382 -13.75 15.28 9.89
CA GLY A 382 -14.97 15.76 10.56
C GLY A 382 -14.78 16.97 11.47
N PHE A 383 -13.61 17.63 11.45
CA PHE A 383 -13.33 18.74 12.35
C PHE A 383 -14.07 20.01 11.94
N GLU A 384 -15.17 20.31 12.64
CA GLU A 384 -15.77 21.64 12.63
C GLU A 384 -14.93 22.52 13.57
N GLY A 385 -14.06 23.35 12.99
CA GLY A 385 -13.22 24.26 13.77
C GLY A 385 -14.08 25.11 14.70
N THR A 386 -13.93 24.91 16.01
CA THR A 386 -14.51 25.82 16.99
C THR A 386 -13.76 27.15 16.89
N SER A 387 -14.49 28.12 16.36
CA SER A 387 -14.11 29.53 16.23
C SER A 387 -13.80 30.20 17.55
#